data_AF-A0A3A6WVM4-F1
#
_entry.id   AF-A0A3A6WVM4-F1
#
_cell.length_a   1.000
_cell.length_b   1.000
_cell.length_c   1.000
_cell.angle_alpha   90.00
_cell.angle_beta   90.00
_cell.angle_gamma   90.00
#
_symmetry.space_group_name_H-M   'P 1'
#
loop_
_entity.id
_entity.type
_entity.pdbx_description
1 polymer ?
#
loop_
_entity_poly.entity_id
_entity_poly.type
_entity_poly.pdbx_seq_one_letter_code
_entity_poly.pdbx_strand_id
1 'polypeptide(L)'
;MTKIVKMSEKNEHGTLEQFYPETHAEAVKGLVSVSEEEKATWNEKETTAGAEQKANTALNSAKDYVDTIGKGTVIFKGANIMAAGQKYTWNSSKLKFGITLLFSRYDSANNTPLDYYYHSVFLSKAQLAELAGKGLLVPMPSATYGERKYLYVSETEVAGHNDNTNNASWALRQLTVM
;
A
#
# COMPACT_ATOMS: atom_id res chain seq x y z
N MET A 1 -23.67 0.59 62.88
CA MET A 1 -24.74 -0.39 63.16
C MET A 1 -25.52 -0.61 61.88
N THR A 2 -25.30 -1.73 61.21
CA THR A 2 -26.07 -2.10 60.01
C THR A 2 -27.48 -2.45 60.44
N LYS A 3 -28.50 -1.70 60.00
CA LYS A 3 -29.90 -2.04 60.27
C LYS A 3 -30.25 -3.27 59.44
N ILE A 4 -30.43 -4.41 60.08
CA ILE A 4 -30.96 -5.62 59.44
C ILE A 4 -32.47 -5.39 59.23
N VAL A 5 -32.89 -5.29 57.97
CA VAL A 5 -34.31 -5.12 57.60
C VAL A 5 -34.98 -6.48 57.59
N LYS A 6 -36.00 -6.66 58.44
CA LYS A 6 -36.84 -7.87 58.48
C LYS A 6 -38.09 -7.63 57.64
N MET A 7 -38.45 -8.59 56.79
CA MET A 7 -39.70 -8.58 56.02
C MET A 7 -40.67 -9.61 56.62
N SER A 8 -41.95 -9.54 56.24
CA SER A 8 -42.96 -10.47 56.74
C SER A 8 -43.94 -10.85 55.64
N GLU A 9 -44.31 -12.13 55.57
CA GLU A 9 -45.28 -12.69 54.62
C GLU A 9 -46.28 -13.59 55.38
N LYS A 10 -47.50 -13.75 54.83
CA LYS A 10 -48.49 -14.67 55.42
C LYS A 10 -48.20 -16.10 54.95
N ASN A 11 -48.03 -17.02 55.90
CA ASN A 11 -47.93 -18.44 55.60
C ASN A 11 -49.29 -19.04 55.17
N GLU A 12 -49.28 -20.33 54.79
CA GLU A 12 -50.48 -21.07 54.31
C GLU A 12 -51.64 -21.10 55.32
N HIS A 13 -51.37 -20.75 56.58
CA HIS A 13 -52.34 -20.69 57.66
C HIS A 13 -52.77 -19.24 57.96
N GLY A 14 -52.41 -18.29 57.09
CA GLY A 14 -52.78 -16.87 57.19
C GLY A 14 -52.03 -16.08 58.26
N THR A 15 -51.00 -16.66 58.88
CA THR A 15 -50.24 -16.04 59.97
C THR A 15 -49.02 -15.31 59.41
N LEU A 16 -48.76 -14.09 59.89
CA LEU A 16 -47.58 -13.32 59.48
C LEU A 16 -46.31 -13.95 60.06
N GLU A 17 -45.43 -14.42 59.19
CA GLU A 17 -44.11 -14.95 59.52
C GLU A 17 -43.04 -13.93 59.13
N GLN A 18 -42.12 -13.63 60.04
CA GLN A 18 -41.01 -12.70 59.78
C GLN A 18 -39.82 -13.48 59.21
N PHE A 19 -39.26 -13.00 58.11
CA PHE A 19 -38.09 -13.58 57.48
C PHE A 19 -37.01 -12.54 57.15
N TYR A 20 -35.79 -13.03 57.00
CA TYR A 20 -34.68 -12.24 56.46
C TYR A 20 -34.66 -12.41 54.93
N PRO A 21 -34.68 -11.33 54.15
CA PRO A 21 -34.68 -11.43 52.69
C PRO A 21 -33.48 -12.23 52.15
N GLU A 22 -32.34 -12.15 52.83
CA GLU A 22 -31.11 -12.87 52.49
C GLU A 22 -31.21 -14.40 52.68
N THR A 23 -32.18 -14.90 53.46
CA THR A 23 -32.41 -16.33 53.69
C THR A 23 -33.62 -16.89 52.93
N HIS A 24 -34.38 -16.03 52.22
CA HIS A 24 -35.60 -16.45 51.50
C HIS A 24 -35.30 -16.58 50.00
N ALA A 25 -35.26 -17.82 49.50
CA ALA A 25 -34.94 -18.12 48.10
C ALA A 25 -35.85 -17.40 47.09
N GLU A 26 -37.09 -17.08 47.49
CA GLU A 26 -38.07 -16.39 46.64
C GLU A 26 -37.93 -14.85 46.65
N ALA A 27 -37.28 -14.26 47.66
CA ALA A 27 -37.03 -12.81 47.72
C ALA A 27 -35.91 -12.36 46.76
N VAL A 28 -35.16 -13.31 46.20
CA VAL A 28 -34.11 -13.13 45.17
C VAL A 28 -34.68 -13.30 43.75
N LYS A 29 -35.99 -13.53 43.61
CA LYS A 29 -36.65 -13.83 42.33
C LYS A 29 -36.89 -12.54 41.55
N GLY A 30 -35.92 -12.14 40.74
CA GLY A 30 -35.99 -10.94 39.89
C GLY A 30 -34.66 -10.20 39.69
N LEU A 31 -33.60 -10.58 40.40
CA LEU A 31 -32.26 -10.13 40.09
C LEU A 31 -31.81 -10.78 38.78
N VAL A 32 -31.70 -9.99 37.71
CA VAL A 32 -30.96 -10.40 36.52
C VAL A 32 -29.49 -10.52 36.93
N SER A 33 -29.06 -11.74 37.24
CA SER A 33 -27.68 -12.03 37.61
C SER A 33 -26.86 -12.24 36.35
N VAL A 34 -25.78 -11.48 36.22
CA VAL A 34 -24.74 -11.75 35.22
C VAL A 34 -23.84 -12.88 35.70
N SER A 35 -23.67 -13.89 34.87
CA SER A 35 -22.77 -15.00 35.15
C SER A 35 -21.30 -14.55 35.17
N GLU A 36 -20.42 -15.36 35.75
CA GLU A 36 -18.98 -15.06 35.71
C GLU A 36 -18.45 -15.11 34.28
N GLU A 37 -19.00 -15.98 33.43
CA GLU A 37 -18.67 -16.08 32.01
C GLU A 37 -19.09 -14.82 31.22
N GLU A 38 -20.24 -14.23 31.53
CA GLU A 38 -20.70 -12.98 30.91
C GLU A 38 -19.79 -11.80 31.27
N LYS A 39 -19.36 -11.71 32.53
CA LYS A 39 -18.40 -10.69 32.98
C LYS A 39 -17.05 -10.84 32.27
N ALA A 40 -16.55 -12.07 32.14
CA ALA A 40 -15.33 -12.34 31.38
C ALA A 40 -15.46 -11.88 29.91
N THR A 41 -16.57 -12.25 29.26
CA THR A 41 -16.86 -11.87 27.87
C THR A 41 -16.94 -10.35 27.68
N TRP A 42 -17.48 -9.61 28.65
CA TRP A 42 -17.54 -8.15 28.60
C TRP A 42 -16.17 -7.50 28.81
N ASN A 43 -15.37 -8.04 29.72
CA ASN A 43 -14.00 -7.57 29.96
C ASN A 43 -13.07 -7.83 28.76
N GLU A 44 -13.37 -8.85 27.94
CA GLU A 44 -12.65 -9.14 26.70
C GLU A 44 -13.08 -8.27 25.51
N LYS A 45 -14.11 -7.43 25.66
CA LYS A 45 -14.52 -6.53 24.58
C LYS A 45 -13.41 -5.54 24.25
N GLU A 46 -13.37 -5.17 22.97
CA GLU A 46 -12.46 -4.15 22.48
C GLU A 46 -12.62 -2.85 23.26
N THR A 47 -11.50 -2.21 23.55
CA THR A 47 -11.46 -0.91 24.21
C THR A 47 -11.34 0.20 23.17
N THR A 48 -11.74 1.41 23.52
CA THR A 48 -11.56 2.58 22.63
C THR A 48 -10.08 2.80 22.30
N ALA A 49 -9.18 2.61 23.28
CA ALA A 49 -7.74 2.71 23.08
C ALA A 49 -7.20 1.60 22.14
N GLY A 50 -7.66 0.36 22.28
CA GLY A 50 -7.26 -0.74 21.40
C GLY A 50 -7.77 -0.56 19.95
N ALA A 51 -9.00 -0.05 19.79
CA ALA A 51 -9.54 0.32 18.49
C ALA A 51 -8.74 1.47 17.83
N GLU A 52 -8.39 2.51 18.60
CA GLU A 52 -7.57 3.62 18.14
C GLU A 52 -6.17 3.15 17.72
N GLN A 53 -5.54 2.26 18.49
CA GLN A 53 -4.25 1.68 18.14
C GLN A 53 -4.32 0.93 16.81
N LYS A 54 -5.34 0.09 16.60
CA LYS A 54 -5.53 -0.64 15.33
C LYS A 54 -5.74 0.32 14.15
N ALA A 55 -6.53 1.38 14.34
CA ALA A 55 -6.75 2.40 13.32
C ALA A 55 -5.45 3.15 12.98
N ASN A 56 -4.66 3.51 13.99
CA ASN A 56 -3.36 4.16 13.81
C ASN A 56 -2.36 3.25 13.09
N THR A 57 -2.33 1.95 13.41
CA THR A 57 -1.52 0.97 12.68
C THR A 57 -1.93 0.91 11.20
N ALA A 58 -3.23 0.82 10.91
CA ALA A 58 -3.73 0.80 9.54
C ALA A 58 -3.37 2.09 8.77
N LEU A 59 -3.51 3.26 9.41
CA LEU A 59 -3.14 4.54 8.83
C LEU A 59 -1.65 4.62 8.51
N ASN A 60 -0.79 4.18 9.44
CA ASN A 60 0.65 4.20 9.22
C ASN A 60 1.07 3.19 8.13
N SER A 61 0.51 1.98 8.13
CA SER A 61 0.74 1.02 7.04
C SER A 61 0.29 1.57 5.67
N ALA A 62 -0.81 2.32 5.61
CA ALA A 62 -1.26 2.97 4.39
C ALA A 62 -0.30 4.09 3.93
N LYS A 63 0.21 4.90 4.86
CA LYS A 63 1.24 5.92 4.56
C LYS A 63 2.52 5.27 4.03
N ASP A 64 3.04 4.28 4.74
CA ASP A 64 4.25 3.55 4.34
C ASP A 64 4.11 2.92 2.95
N TYR A 65 2.92 2.37 2.66
CA TYR A 65 2.61 1.81 1.35
C TYR A 65 2.65 2.87 0.24
N VAL A 66 2.01 4.03 0.45
CA VAL A 66 1.99 5.14 -0.52
C VAL A 66 3.39 5.73 -0.71
N ASP A 67 4.14 5.95 0.37
CA ASP A 67 5.50 6.50 0.31
C ASP A 67 6.45 5.56 -0.44
N THR A 68 6.34 4.25 -0.18
CA THR A 68 7.12 3.22 -0.87
C THR A 68 6.84 3.22 -2.37
N ILE A 69 5.58 3.29 -2.77
CA ILE A 69 5.20 3.31 -4.18
C ILE A 69 5.61 4.63 -4.84
N GLY A 70 5.43 5.76 -4.17
CA GLY A 70 5.80 7.08 -4.68
C GLY A 70 7.31 7.23 -4.94
N LYS A 71 8.15 6.55 -4.16
CA LYS A 71 9.61 6.49 -4.40
C LYS A 71 9.97 5.65 -5.63
N GLY A 72 9.17 4.63 -5.93
CA GLY A 72 9.42 3.65 -6.97
C GLY A 72 10.66 2.77 -6.71
N THR A 73 10.80 1.72 -7.53
CA THR A 73 11.94 0.80 -7.52
C THR A 73 12.82 1.06 -8.74
N VAL A 74 14.09 1.41 -8.50
CA VAL A 74 15.06 1.60 -9.59
C VAL A 74 15.47 0.22 -10.14
N ILE A 75 15.19 -0.01 -11.42
CA ILE A 75 15.55 -1.25 -12.13
C ILE A 75 16.91 -1.11 -12.81
N PHE A 76 17.22 0.09 -13.29
CA PHE A 76 18.48 0.40 -13.93
C PHE A 76 18.97 1.79 -13.57
N LYS A 77 20.28 1.92 -13.37
CA LYS A 77 21.00 3.18 -13.24
C LYS A 77 22.37 3.05 -13.90
N GLY A 78 22.69 3.90 -14.87
CA GLY A 78 23.91 3.76 -15.67
C GLY A 78 23.84 4.57 -16.95
N ALA A 79 24.58 4.21 -17.99
CA ALA A 79 24.43 4.80 -19.32
C ALA A 79 24.19 3.67 -20.32
N ASN A 80 23.03 3.65 -20.97
CA ASN A 80 22.73 2.68 -22.01
C ASN A 80 22.01 3.35 -23.18
N ILE A 81 22.54 3.21 -24.39
CA ILE A 81 21.90 3.76 -25.59
C ILE A 81 20.63 3.00 -26.00
N MET A 82 20.34 1.86 -25.36
CA MET A 82 19.22 0.95 -25.63
C MET A 82 19.25 0.40 -27.07
N ALA A 83 20.40 -0.13 -27.49
CA ALA A 83 20.50 -0.85 -28.77
C ALA A 83 19.68 -2.15 -28.78
N ALA A 84 19.60 -2.84 -29.92
CA ALA A 84 18.93 -4.14 -30.01
C ALA A 84 19.50 -5.14 -28.99
N GLY A 85 18.62 -5.93 -28.37
CA GLY A 85 18.97 -6.91 -27.34
C GLY A 85 19.14 -6.32 -25.93
N GLN A 86 19.24 -5.00 -25.78
CA GLN A 86 19.25 -4.36 -24.46
C GLN A 86 17.83 -4.38 -23.87
N LYS A 87 17.68 -4.96 -22.68
CA LYS A 87 16.37 -5.14 -22.05
C LYS A 87 16.44 -5.09 -20.54
N TYR A 88 15.43 -4.49 -19.93
CA TYR A 88 15.20 -4.52 -18.48
C TYR A 88 13.82 -5.07 -18.21
N THR A 89 13.71 -5.97 -17.22
CA THR A 89 12.46 -6.65 -16.87
C THR A 89 12.19 -6.55 -15.38
N TRP A 90 10.91 -6.62 -15.01
CA TRP A 90 10.47 -6.65 -13.63
C TRP A 90 9.21 -7.53 -13.47
N ASN A 91 8.87 -7.84 -12.22
CA ASN A 91 7.62 -8.52 -11.92
C ASN A 91 6.44 -7.54 -12.04
N SER A 92 5.39 -7.89 -12.78
CA SER A 92 4.20 -7.04 -13.00
C SER A 92 3.52 -6.58 -11.71
N SER A 93 3.64 -7.34 -10.62
CA SER A 93 3.11 -6.97 -9.30
C SER A 93 3.76 -5.70 -8.72
N LYS A 94 4.98 -5.35 -9.16
CA LYS A 94 5.71 -4.16 -8.76
C LYS A 94 5.27 -2.90 -9.50
N LEU A 95 4.56 -3.04 -10.63
CA LEU A 95 4.04 -1.92 -11.41
C LEU A 95 2.65 -1.51 -10.89
N LYS A 96 2.60 -0.43 -10.10
CA LYS A 96 1.35 0.11 -9.55
C LYS A 96 0.83 1.27 -10.38
N PHE A 97 1.70 2.19 -10.78
CA PHE A 97 1.34 3.41 -11.52
C PHE A 97 1.90 3.45 -12.94
N GLY A 98 3.14 3.00 -13.14
CA GLY A 98 3.81 3.17 -14.42
C GLY A 98 5.33 3.13 -14.29
N ILE A 99 6.02 3.59 -15.33
CA ILE A 99 7.48 3.70 -15.31
C ILE A 99 7.92 5.12 -15.57
N THR A 100 9.06 5.50 -14.99
CA THR A 100 9.80 6.69 -15.40
C THR A 100 11.11 6.29 -16.07
N LEU A 101 11.39 6.96 -17.17
CA LEU A 101 12.64 6.86 -17.90
C LEU A 101 13.32 8.22 -17.82
N LEU A 102 14.58 8.23 -17.41
CA LEU A 102 15.42 9.41 -17.40
C LEU A 102 16.53 9.23 -18.43
N PHE A 103 16.64 10.15 -19.36
CA PHE A 103 17.70 10.19 -20.36
C PHE A 103 18.61 11.40 -20.14
N SER A 104 19.84 11.33 -20.63
CA SER A 104 20.73 12.48 -20.80
C SER A 104 21.53 12.34 -22.09
N ARG A 105 22.28 13.38 -22.44
CA ARG A 105 23.19 13.34 -23.59
C ARG A 105 24.26 12.26 -23.42
N TYR A 106 24.73 11.76 -24.55
CA TYR A 106 25.74 10.70 -24.60
C TYR A 106 26.74 11.01 -25.70
N ASP A 107 28.02 10.94 -25.37
CA ASP A 107 29.11 10.94 -26.34
C ASP A 107 29.40 9.50 -26.76
N SER A 108 28.87 9.12 -27.92
CA SER A 108 29.06 7.77 -28.45
C SER A 108 30.48 7.51 -28.96
N ALA A 109 31.24 8.54 -29.31
CA ALA A 109 32.62 8.38 -29.77
C ALA A 109 33.54 8.00 -28.60
N ASN A 110 33.31 8.59 -27.44
CA ASN A 110 34.08 8.35 -26.22
C ASN A 110 33.38 7.42 -25.22
N ASN A 111 32.24 6.82 -25.61
CA ASN A 111 31.44 5.93 -24.78
C ASN A 111 31.14 6.51 -23.37
N THR A 112 30.81 7.81 -23.31
CA THR A 112 30.73 8.57 -22.06
C THR A 112 29.37 9.25 -21.91
N PRO A 113 28.66 9.06 -20.77
CA PRO A 113 27.46 9.84 -20.48
C PRO A 113 27.83 11.30 -20.20
N LEU A 114 26.98 12.19 -20.68
CA LEU A 114 27.07 13.61 -20.42
C LEU A 114 25.93 13.99 -19.47
N ASP A 115 26.29 14.55 -18.32
CA ASP A 115 25.35 14.86 -17.24
C ASP A 115 24.67 16.23 -17.44
N TYR A 116 24.18 16.47 -18.67
CA TYR A 116 23.41 17.67 -19.05
C TYR A 116 22.29 17.32 -20.05
N TYR A 117 21.33 18.24 -20.19
CA TYR A 117 20.09 18.06 -20.96
C TYR A 117 19.34 16.79 -20.58
N TYR A 118 18.93 16.71 -19.32
CA TYR A 118 18.10 15.58 -18.88
C TYR A 118 16.71 15.65 -19.49
N HIS A 119 16.20 14.49 -19.91
CA HIS A 119 14.84 14.34 -20.42
C HIS A 119 14.15 13.19 -19.70
N SER A 120 13.03 13.50 -19.05
CA SER A 120 12.21 12.51 -18.35
C SER A 120 10.96 12.17 -19.14
N VAL A 121 10.60 10.89 -19.11
CA VAL A 121 9.36 10.36 -19.69
C VAL A 121 8.66 9.56 -18.63
N PHE A 122 7.37 9.82 -18.42
CA PHE A 122 6.50 8.96 -17.64
C PHE A 122 5.54 8.22 -18.58
N LEU A 123 5.45 6.91 -18.40
CA LEU A 123 4.47 6.06 -19.08
C LEU A 123 3.59 5.43 -18.02
N SER A 124 2.30 5.75 -18.07
CA SER A 124 1.33 5.17 -17.15
C SER A 124 1.15 3.68 -17.45
N LYS A 125 0.71 2.93 -16.44
CA LYS A 125 0.37 1.52 -16.60
C LYS A 125 -0.62 1.26 -17.75
N ALA A 126 -1.62 2.14 -17.91
CA ALA A 126 -2.57 2.05 -19.02
C ALA A 126 -1.89 2.22 -20.39
N GLN A 127 -0.95 3.16 -20.52
CA GLN A 127 -0.18 3.34 -21.75
C GLN A 127 0.74 2.15 -22.03
N LEU A 128 1.35 1.58 -20.99
CA LEU A 128 2.19 0.39 -21.13
C LEU A 128 1.41 -0.82 -21.63
N ALA A 129 0.17 -1.01 -21.16
CA ALA A 129 -0.72 -2.06 -21.65
C ALA A 129 -1.11 -1.84 -23.13
N GLU A 130 -1.44 -0.61 -23.51
CA GLU A 130 -1.83 -0.26 -24.89
C GLU A 130 -0.66 -0.39 -25.89
N LEU A 131 0.57 -0.10 -25.43
CA LEU A 131 1.78 -0.14 -26.25
C LEU A 131 2.46 -1.51 -26.26
N ALA A 132 1.96 -2.51 -25.55
CA ALA A 132 2.56 -3.83 -25.49
C ALA A 132 2.69 -4.44 -26.90
N GLY A 133 3.91 -4.83 -27.27
CA GLY A 133 4.24 -5.35 -28.60
C GLY A 133 4.33 -4.29 -29.72
N LYS A 134 4.11 -3.02 -29.41
CA LYS A 134 4.24 -1.88 -30.33
C LYS A 134 5.52 -1.11 -30.06
N GLY A 135 6.01 -0.43 -31.09
CA GLY A 135 7.14 0.47 -30.98
C GLY A 135 6.76 1.83 -30.40
N LEU A 136 7.47 2.26 -29.37
CA LEU A 136 7.39 3.61 -28.80
C LEU A 136 8.56 4.44 -29.34
N LEU A 137 8.23 5.52 -30.04
CA LEU A 137 9.21 6.53 -30.44
C LEU A 137 9.18 7.70 -29.46
N VAL A 138 10.27 7.88 -28.72
CA VAL A 138 10.47 8.99 -27.79
C VAL A 138 11.31 10.08 -28.48
N PRO A 139 10.74 11.24 -28.83
CA PRO A 139 11.52 12.34 -29.38
C PRO A 139 12.42 12.94 -28.30
N MET A 140 13.70 13.13 -28.62
CA MET A 140 14.65 13.75 -27.71
C MET A 140 14.75 15.25 -28.01
N PRO A 141 14.85 16.13 -26.99
CA PRO A 141 15.06 17.55 -27.23
C PRO A 141 16.34 17.80 -28.03
N SER A 142 16.25 18.41 -29.20
CA SER A 142 17.41 18.73 -30.04
C SER A 142 17.19 20.00 -30.86
N ALA A 143 18.28 20.68 -31.18
CA ALA A 143 18.27 21.81 -32.11
C ALA A 143 18.01 21.36 -33.56
N THR A 144 18.26 20.09 -33.88
CA THR A 144 18.03 19.49 -35.19
C THR A 144 16.89 18.49 -35.09
N TYR A 145 15.90 18.58 -35.98
CA TYR A 145 14.83 17.60 -36.09
C TYR A 145 15.41 16.18 -36.24
N GLY A 146 15.08 15.26 -35.34
CA GLY A 146 15.25 13.82 -35.58
C GLY A 146 15.89 12.98 -34.47
N GLU A 147 16.47 13.59 -33.42
CA GLU A 147 16.98 12.81 -32.30
C GLU A 147 15.84 12.12 -31.55
N ARG A 148 15.96 10.81 -31.35
CA ARG A 148 14.89 9.97 -30.81
C ARG A 148 15.43 8.69 -30.21
N LYS A 149 14.62 8.08 -29.36
CA LYS A 149 14.80 6.70 -28.90
C LYS A 149 13.61 5.86 -29.30
N TYR A 150 13.89 4.74 -29.97
CA TYR A 150 12.92 3.72 -30.29
C TYR A 150 12.99 2.64 -29.21
N LEU A 151 11.90 2.44 -28.49
CA LEU A 151 11.79 1.46 -27.41
C LEU A 151 10.60 0.53 -27.64
N TYR A 152 10.65 -0.67 -27.09
CA TYR A 152 9.47 -1.49 -26.85
C TYR A 152 9.18 -1.47 -25.36
N VAL A 153 7.93 -1.24 -25.00
CA VAL A 153 7.52 -1.12 -23.60
C VAL A 153 6.31 -1.99 -23.32
N SER A 154 6.23 -2.52 -22.12
CA SER A 154 5.07 -3.25 -21.62
C SER A 154 4.97 -3.11 -20.11
N GLU A 155 4.00 -3.78 -19.50
CA GLU A 155 3.86 -3.82 -18.05
C GLU A 155 5.00 -4.57 -17.32
N THR A 156 5.88 -5.25 -18.04
CA THR A 156 6.95 -6.08 -17.47
C THR A 156 8.33 -5.81 -18.04
N GLU A 157 8.45 -5.01 -19.10
CA GLU A 157 9.73 -4.76 -19.73
C GLU A 157 9.86 -3.40 -20.44
N VAL A 158 11.11 -2.97 -20.56
CA VAL A 158 11.58 -2.00 -21.56
C VAL A 158 12.71 -2.63 -22.36
N ALA A 159 12.58 -2.64 -23.67
CA ALA A 159 13.60 -3.14 -24.60
C ALA A 159 14.03 -2.08 -25.62
N GLY A 160 15.28 -2.16 -26.04
CA GLY A 160 15.89 -1.32 -27.05
C GLY A 160 15.65 -1.79 -28.49
N HIS A 161 16.04 -0.96 -29.45
CA HIS A 161 15.93 -1.23 -30.88
C HIS A 161 17.24 -0.90 -31.60
N ASN A 162 17.49 -1.53 -32.76
CA ASN A 162 18.73 -1.35 -33.51
C ASN A 162 18.89 0.07 -34.07
N ASP A 163 17.79 0.80 -34.29
CA ASP A 163 17.86 2.19 -34.74
C ASP A 163 18.54 3.11 -33.73
N ASN A 164 18.58 2.73 -32.45
CA ASN A 164 19.22 3.53 -31.41
C ASN A 164 20.75 3.55 -31.54
N THR A 165 21.34 2.60 -32.27
CA THR A 165 22.77 2.61 -32.61
C THR A 165 23.11 3.75 -33.56
N ASN A 166 22.17 4.11 -34.45
CA ASN A 166 22.29 5.27 -35.33
C ASN A 166 21.84 6.58 -34.65
N ASN A 167 21.18 6.48 -33.49
CA ASN A 167 20.70 7.61 -32.69
C ASN A 167 21.31 7.56 -31.28
N ALA A 168 22.64 7.43 -31.23
CA ALA A 168 23.39 7.13 -30.00
C ALA A 168 23.68 8.37 -29.14
N SER A 169 23.24 9.58 -29.51
CA SER A 169 23.55 10.84 -28.80
C SER A 169 22.82 11.01 -27.46
N TRP A 170 22.03 10.01 -27.05
CA TRP A 170 21.29 9.97 -25.80
C TRP A 170 21.44 8.60 -25.15
N ALA A 171 21.50 8.57 -23.83
CA ALA A 171 21.54 7.33 -23.06
C ALA A 171 20.44 7.34 -22.00
N LEU A 172 19.81 6.20 -21.81
CA LEU A 172 19.02 5.93 -20.62
C LEU A 172 19.96 6.01 -19.42
N ARG A 173 19.58 6.84 -18.45
CA ARG A 173 20.29 7.07 -17.20
C ARG A 173 19.65 6.35 -16.04
N GLN A 174 18.33 6.30 -16.02
CA GLN A 174 17.58 5.61 -14.98
C GLN A 174 16.26 5.08 -15.53
N LEU A 175 15.90 3.87 -15.10
CA LEU A 175 14.55 3.31 -15.22
C LEU A 175 14.04 3.03 -13.82
N THR A 176 12.89 3.61 -13.49
CA THR A 176 12.20 3.36 -12.23
C THR A 176 10.80 2.82 -12.51
N VAL A 177 10.42 1.76 -11.81
CA VAL A 177 9.07 1.20 -11.80
C VAL A 177 8.33 1.73 -10.58
N MET A 178 7.16 2.29 -10.79
CA MET A 178 6.27 2.83 -9.75
C MET A 178 5.02 1.96 -9.65
#